data_AF-A0A444V4Y3-F1
#
_entry.id   AF-A0A444V4Y3-F1
#
_cell.length_a   1.000
_cell.length_b   1.000
_cell.length_c   1.000
_cell.angle_alpha   90.00
_cell.angle_beta   90.00
_cell.angle_gamma   90.00
#
_symmetry.space_group_name_H-M   'P 1'
#
loop_
_entity.id
_entity.type
_entity.pdbx_description
1 polymer ?
#
loop_
_entity_poly.entity_id
_entity_poly.type
_entity_poly.pdbx_seq_one_letter_code
_entity_poly.pdbx_strand_id
1 'polypeptide(L)'
;MSVMWELDKSSYEVKRVWYGRTIICSSYKLFYEAAQALLDGDWSVVEQIPELAGLGGETRQEKLDQLVWAIGSLADIARHLRAKRDRGGALELEGVEVRVQLDAQKNIAALVPRQPLEVHETVAECMILANHWVAKKIWEHGKLLPGNVTHYIVPDWKVLQDFLEILEFPSLRGVIFTQTACQSVQHHKGRKYGALYFSCTQQY
;
A
#
# COMPACT_ATOMS: atom_id res chain seq x y z
N MET A 1 10.79 7.11 6.88
CA MET A 1 11.27 5.74 7.17
C MET A 1 11.14 4.98 5.88
N SER A 2 12.19 4.28 5.45
CA SER A 2 12.21 3.49 4.22
C SER A 2 12.66 2.07 4.53
N VAL A 3 12.19 1.14 3.70
CA VAL A 3 12.71 -0.23 3.58
C VAL A 3 13.35 -0.34 2.20
N MET A 4 14.55 -0.89 2.13
CA MET A 4 15.26 -1.12 0.87
C MET A 4 15.61 -2.60 0.77
N TRP A 5 15.33 -3.19 -0.39
CA TRP A 5 15.64 -4.58 -0.67
C TRP A 5 16.68 -4.68 -1.77
N GLU A 6 17.60 -5.62 -1.59
CA GLU A 6 18.43 -6.13 -2.66
C GLU A 6 17.84 -7.43 -3.15
N LEU A 7 17.37 -7.45 -4.39
CA LEU A 7 16.71 -8.59 -5.00
C LEU A 7 17.68 -9.34 -5.90
N ASP A 8 17.52 -10.66 -5.97
CA ASP A 8 18.12 -11.44 -7.03
C ASP A 8 17.56 -11.05 -8.40
N LYS A 9 18.42 -10.92 -9.41
CA LYS A 9 18.01 -10.45 -10.74
C LYS A 9 17.05 -11.41 -11.45
N SER A 10 17.16 -12.71 -11.19
CA SER A 10 16.39 -13.73 -11.91
C SER A 10 15.20 -14.25 -11.11
N SER A 11 15.39 -14.43 -9.80
CA SER A 11 14.37 -15.02 -8.93
C SER A 11 13.57 -13.98 -8.12
N TYR A 12 14.04 -12.73 -8.07
CA TYR A 12 13.52 -11.67 -7.19
C TYR A 12 13.50 -12.03 -5.70
N GLU A 13 14.26 -13.06 -5.30
CA GLU A 13 14.45 -13.37 -3.88
C GLU A 13 15.24 -12.27 -3.19
N VAL A 14 14.82 -11.92 -1.97
CA VAL A 14 15.48 -10.88 -1.18
C VAL A 14 16.79 -11.42 -0.62
N LYS A 15 17.91 -10.84 -1.07
CA LYS A 15 19.26 -11.13 -0.57
C LYS A 15 19.58 -10.36 0.69
N ARG A 16 19.22 -9.07 0.72
CA ARG A 16 19.47 -8.16 1.84
C ARG A 16 18.31 -7.21 2.01
N VAL A 17 18.11 -6.78 3.25
CA VAL A 17 17.12 -5.76 3.61
C VAL A 17 17.77 -4.71 4.51
N TRP A 18 17.47 -3.45 4.23
CA TRP A 18 17.89 -2.30 5.04
C TRP A 18 16.68 -1.48 5.47
N TYR A 19 16.76 -0.92 6.67
CA TYR A 19 15.72 -0.08 7.26
C TYR A 19 16.35 1.21 7.79
N GLY A 20 15.71 2.34 7.58
CA GLY A 20 16.19 3.58 8.17
C GLY A 20 15.31 4.80 7.94
N ARG A 21 15.66 5.89 8.62
CA ARG A 21 15.06 7.21 8.37
C ARG A 21 15.76 7.84 7.17
N THR A 22 14.96 8.33 6.26
CA THR A 22 15.36 8.83 4.93
C THR A 22 14.60 10.10 4.64
N ILE A 23 15.18 10.94 3.78
CA ILE A 23 14.51 12.09 3.17
C ILE A 23 14.38 11.76 1.68
N ILE A 24 13.18 11.90 1.13
CA ILE A 24 12.88 11.65 -0.28
C ILE A 24 12.32 12.91 -0.92
N CYS A 25 12.57 13.09 -2.22
CA CYS A 25 11.96 14.12 -3.03
C CYS A 25 11.26 13.44 -4.20
N SER A 26 9.92 13.34 -4.15
CA SER A 26 9.14 12.66 -5.20
C SER A 26 9.30 13.42 -6.52
N SER A 27 9.75 12.72 -7.56
CA SER A 27 9.95 13.32 -8.88
C SER A 27 8.67 13.43 -9.71
N TYR A 28 7.67 12.60 -9.39
CA TYR A 28 6.39 12.54 -10.10
C TYR A 28 5.24 12.32 -9.13
N LYS A 29 4.07 12.84 -9.46
CA LYS A 29 2.79 12.53 -8.82
C LYS A 29 1.84 11.92 -9.83
N LEU A 30 1.86 10.59 -9.92
CA LEU A 30 1.02 9.85 -10.87
C LEU A 30 -0.33 9.45 -10.25
N PHE A 31 -1.35 9.45 -11.09
CA PHE A 31 -2.60 8.73 -10.83
C PHE A 31 -2.52 7.34 -11.50
N TYR A 32 -3.33 6.40 -11.01
CA TYR A 32 -3.24 4.99 -11.41
C TYR A 32 -3.43 4.79 -12.91
N GLU A 33 -4.38 5.50 -13.50
CA GLU A 33 -4.71 5.40 -14.91
C GLU A 33 -3.54 5.89 -15.81
N ALA A 34 -2.79 6.92 -15.42
CA ALA A 34 -1.59 7.35 -16.14
C ALA A 34 -0.45 6.34 -16.01
N ALA A 35 -0.22 5.80 -14.82
CA ALA A 35 0.80 4.78 -14.62
C ALA A 35 0.50 3.50 -15.41
N GLN A 36 -0.79 3.09 -15.49
CA GLN A 36 -1.23 1.96 -16.29
C GLN A 36 -1.01 2.23 -17.78
N ALA A 37 -1.43 3.40 -18.28
CA ALA A 37 -1.23 3.76 -19.67
C ALA A 37 0.24 3.76 -20.07
N LEU A 38 1.15 4.28 -19.23
CA LEU A 38 2.59 4.21 -19.47
C LEU A 38 3.11 2.76 -19.50
N LEU A 39 2.58 1.89 -18.64
CA LEU A 39 2.92 0.46 -18.62
C LEU A 39 2.43 -0.25 -19.90
N ASP A 40 1.26 0.13 -20.39
CA ASP A 40 0.62 -0.41 -21.60
C ASP A 40 1.25 0.15 -22.90
N GLY A 41 2.15 1.13 -22.79
CA GLY A 41 2.78 1.81 -23.92
C GLY A 41 1.92 2.88 -24.58
N ASP A 42 0.89 3.38 -23.90
CA ASP A 42 0.11 4.55 -24.33
C ASP A 42 0.79 5.84 -23.87
N TRP A 43 1.42 6.52 -24.81
CA TRP A 43 2.15 7.78 -24.59
C TRP A 43 1.24 9.02 -24.57
N SER A 44 -0.06 8.88 -24.84
CA SER A 44 -1.00 10.01 -24.85
C SER A 44 -1.14 10.67 -23.47
N VAL A 45 -0.87 9.91 -22.40
CA VAL A 45 -0.93 10.40 -21.01
C VAL A 45 0.27 11.26 -20.62
N VAL A 46 1.35 11.29 -21.41
CA VAL A 46 2.56 12.07 -21.09
C VAL A 46 2.25 13.56 -20.94
N GLU A 47 1.32 14.08 -21.75
CA GLU A 47 0.87 15.48 -21.66
C GLU A 47 0.05 15.77 -20.40
N GLN A 48 -0.43 14.73 -19.70
CA GLN A 48 -1.15 14.85 -18.43
C GLN A 48 -0.20 14.81 -17.21
N ILE A 49 1.10 14.57 -17.42
CA ILE A 49 2.12 14.50 -16.35
C ILE A 49 2.81 15.88 -16.24
N PRO A 50 2.47 16.70 -15.23
CA PRO A 50 2.95 18.07 -15.14
C PRO A 50 4.47 18.17 -15.04
N GLU A 51 5.14 17.19 -14.43
CA GLU A 51 6.58 17.19 -14.22
C GLU A 51 7.39 16.90 -15.51
N LEU A 52 6.71 16.42 -16.56
CA LEU A 52 7.27 16.28 -17.91
C LEU A 52 6.88 17.46 -18.82
N ALA A 53 5.93 18.31 -18.39
CA ALA A 53 5.54 19.50 -19.12
C ALA A 53 6.67 20.54 -19.10
N GLY A 54 6.93 21.18 -20.24
CA GLY A 54 7.92 22.28 -20.35
C GLY A 54 9.39 21.86 -20.35
N LEU A 55 9.71 20.57 -20.37
CA LEU A 55 11.07 20.07 -20.59
C LEU A 55 11.42 20.05 -22.08
N GLY A 56 12.70 20.28 -22.40
CA GLY A 56 13.22 20.11 -23.76
C GLY A 56 13.11 18.67 -24.25
N GLY A 57 13.06 18.45 -25.57
CA GLY A 57 12.77 17.15 -26.18
C GLY A 57 13.68 16.01 -25.70
N GLU A 58 14.99 16.21 -25.67
CA GLU A 58 15.96 15.19 -25.22
C GLU A 58 15.80 14.85 -23.74
N THR A 59 15.80 15.86 -22.86
CA THR A 59 15.64 15.65 -21.41
C THR A 59 14.28 15.07 -21.05
N ARG A 60 13.22 15.44 -21.78
CA ARG A 60 11.89 14.85 -21.62
C ARG A 60 11.92 13.36 -21.93
N GLN A 61 12.54 12.98 -23.05
CA GLN A 61 12.62 11.58 -23.46
C GLN A 61 13.40 10.73 -22.45
N GLU A 62 14.58 11.19 -22.01
CA GLU A 62 15.39 10.48 -21.02
C GLU A 62 14.63 10.23 -19.72
N LYS A 63 13.90 11.25 -19.24
CA LYS A 63 13.08 11.14 -18.02
C LYS A 63 11.89 10.22 -18.20
N LEU A 64 11.26 10.25 -19.36
CA LEU A 64 10.16 9.34 -19.69
C LEU A 64 10.64 7.90 -19.73
N ASP A 65 11.77 7.63 -20.38
CA ASP A 65 12.36 6.30 -20.47
C ASP A 65 12.69 5.75 -19.07
N GLN A 66 13.27 6.58 -18.20
CA GLN A 66 13.52 6.22 -16.80
C GLN A 66 12.23 5.92 -16.03
N LEU A 67 11.19 6.73 -16.23
CA LEU A 67 9.90 6.55 -15.55
C LEU A 67 9.23 5.24 -15.98
N VAL A 68 9.16 4.98 -17.28
CA VAL A 68 8.59 3.76 -17.86
C VAL A 68 9.36 2.54 -17.38
N TRP A 69 10.69 2.60 -17.42
CA TRP A 69 11.54 1.52 -16.92
C TRP A 69 11.28 1.23 -15.44
N ALA A 70 11.12 2.27 -14.62
CA ALA A 70 10.85 2.12 -13.19
C ALA A 70 9.47 1.50 -12.93
N ILE A 71 8.42 1.98 -13.62
CA ILE A 71 7.06 1.42 -13.52
C ILE A 71 7.05 -0.04 -13.97
N GLY A 72 7.65 -0.34 -15.13
CA GLY A 72 7.74 -1.69 -15.68
C GLY A 72 8.50 -2.64 -14.75
N SER A 73 9.61 -2.18 -14.15
CA SER A 73 10.38 -2.97 -13.20
C SER A 73 9.59 -3.26 -11.91
N LEU A 74 8.83 -2.29 -11.39
CA LEU A 74 7.97 -2.49 -10.22
C LEU A 74 6.83 -3.48 -10.53
N ALA A 75 6.17 -3.34 -11.68
CA ALA A 75 5.11 -4.25 -12.11
C ALA A 75 5.62 -5.68 -12.27
N ASP A 76 6.80 -5.84 -12.87
CA ASP A 76 7.41 -7.16 -13.04
C ASP A 76 7.75 -7.82 -11.71
N ILE A 77 8.36 -7.08 -10.77
CA ILE A 77 8.61 -7.58 -9.40
C ILE A 77 7.30 -7.95 -8.72
N ALA A 78 6.27 -7.10 -8.80
CA ALA A 78 4.98 -7.35 -8.17
C ALA A 78 4.29 -8.60 -8.73
N ARG A 79 4.31 -8.82 -10.05
CA ARG A 79 3.78 -10.04 -10.68
C ARG A 79 4.45 -11.30 -10.13
N HIS A 80 5.77 -11.27 -9.93
CA HIS A 80 6.51 -12.41 -9.36
C HIS A 80 6.17 -12.65 -7.88
N LEU A 81 6.06 -11.58 -7.09
CA LEU A 81 5.70 -11.66 -5.67
C LEU A 81 4.28 -12.20 -5.47
N ARG A 82 3.31 -11.70 -6.26
CA ARG A 82 1.94 -12.18 -6.25
C ARG A 82 1.86 -13.67 -6.59
N ALA A 83 2.49 -14.07 -7.70
CA ALA A 83 2.51 -15.48 -8.10
C ALA A 83 3.13 -16.39 -7.02
N LYS A 84 4.12 -15.90 -6.26
CA LYS A 84 4.69 -16.62 -5.11
C LYS A 84 3.69 -16.72 -3.95
N ARG A 85 2.98 -15.64 -3.68
CA ARG A 85 1.94 -15.55 -2.64
C ARG A 85 0.76 -16.47 -2.94
N ASP A 86 0.32 -16.54 -4.20
CA ASP A 86 -0.75 -17.43 -4.67
C ASP A 86 -0.35 -18.90 -4.54
N ARG A 87 0.88 -19.26 -4.95
CA ARG A 87 1.44 -20.60 -4.72
C ARG A 87 1.55 -20.94 -3.22
N GLY A 88 1.68 -19.92 -2.37
CA GLY A 88 1.64 -20.04 -0.92
C GLY A 88 0.23 -20.18 -0.33
N GLY A 89 -0.81 -20.24 -1.15
CA GLY A 89 -2.19 -20.41 -0.70
C GLY A 89 -2.88 -19.12 -0.27
N ALA A 90 -2.40 -17.96 -0.73
CA ALA A 90 -3.12 -16.73 -0.47
C ALA A 90 -4.46 -16.67 -1.20
N LEU A 91 -5.40 -15.96 -0.59
CA LEU A 91 -6.74 -15.77 -1.10
C LEU A 91 -6.97 -14.28 -1.32
N GLU A 92 -7.46 -13.93 -2.51
CA GLU A 92 -7.90 -12.58 -2.83
C GLU A 92 -9.42 -12.55 -2.80
N LEU A 93 -9.96 -11.77 -1.87
CA LEU A 93 -11.39 -11.55 -1.73
C LEU A 93 -11.69 -10.12 -2.16
N GLU A 94 -12.03 -9.94 -3.44
CA GLU A 94 -12.40 -8.63 -3.98
C GLU A 94 -13.90 -8.39 -3.85
N GLY A 95 -14.26 -7.21 -3.35
CA GLY A 95 -15.60 -6.66 -3.42
C GLY A 95 -15.70 -5.64 -4.55
N VAL A 96 -16.89 -5.49 -5.14
CA VAL A 96 -17.12 -4.44 -6.15
C VAL A 96 -17.04 -3.06 -5.49
N GLU A 97 -15.97 -2.32 -5.75
CA GLU A 97 -15.87 -0.91 -5.40
C GLU A 97 -16.56 -0.04 -6.45
N VAL A 98 -17.33 0.96 -6.01
CA VAL A 98 -18.08 1.85 -6.90
C VAL A 98 -17.67 3.30 -6.64
N ARG A 99 -17.35 4.03 -7.71
CA ARG A 99 -17.12 5.48 -7.70
C ARG A 99 -18.46 6.20 -7.92
N VAL A 100 -18.76 7.17 -7.07
CA VAL A 100 -19.94 8.05 -7.21
C VAL A 100 -19.54 9.26 -8.03
N GLN A 101 -20.19 9.47 -9.17
CA GLN A 101 -20.07 10.71 -9.94
C GLN A 101 -21.16 11.67 -9.49
N LEU A 102 -20.76 12.91 -9.19
CA LEU A 102 -21.66 13.97 -8.77
C LEU A 102 -21.86 14.96 -9.93
N ASP A 103 -23.08 15.49 -10.07
CA ASP A 103 -23.39 16.59 -10.97
C ASP A 103 -22.92 17.95 -10.39
N ALA A 104 -23.13 19.03 -11.15
CA ALA A 104 -22.77 20.39 -10.74
C ALA A 104 -23.49 20.86 -9.44
N GLN A 105 -24.62 20.24 -9.10
CA GLN A 105 -25.43 20.52 -7.92
C GLN A 105 -25.11 19.56 -6.76
N LYS A 106 -24.08 18.70 -6.90
CA LYS A 106 -23.65 17.67 -5.95
C LYS A 106 -24.66 16.52 -5.75
N ASN A 107 -25.57 16.30 -6.69
CA ASN A 107 -26.40 15.09 -6.69
C ASN A 107 -25.68 13.93 -7.37
N ILE A 108 -26.08 12.71 -7.05
CA ILE A 108 -25.52 11.50 -7.66
C ILE A 108 -25.98 11.42 -9.11
N ALA A 109 -25.04 11.61 -10.04
CA ALA A 109 -25.27 11.46 -11.48
C ALA A 109 -25.11 10.01 -11.94
N ALA A 110 -24.10 9.30 -11.42
CA ALA A 110 -23.83 7.91 -11.78
C ALA A 110 -23.06 7.16 -10.69
N LEU A 111 -23.24 5.83 -10.71
CA LEU A 111 -22.48 4.87 -9.93
C LEU A 111 -21.65 4.02 -10.89
N VAL A 112 -20.33 4.23 -10.93
CA VAL A 112 -19.44 3.59 -11.89
C VAL A 112 -18.54 2.61 -11.15
N PRO A 113 -18.60 1.29 -11.46
CA PRO A 113 -17.66 0.32 -10.89
C PRO A 113 -16.22 0.74 -11.16
N ARG A 114 -15.36 0.62 -10.15
CA ARG A 114 -13.94 0.89 -10.30
C ARG A 114 -13.33 -0.21 -11.17
N GLN A 115 -12.63 0.17 -12.23
CA GLN A 115 -11.90 -0.78 -13.04
C GLN A 115 -10.65 -1.28 -12.27
N PRO A 116 -10.45 -2.60 -12.20
CA PRO A 116 -9.20 -3.15 -11.69
C PRO A 116 -8.08 -2.84 -12.70
N LEU A 117 -6.93 -2.38 -12.21
CA LEU A 117 -5.76 -2.06 -13.03
C LEU A 117 -4.56 -2.79 -12.41
N GLU A 118 -3.65 -3.31 -13.22
CA GLU A 118 -2.42 -3.99 -12.76
C GLU A 118 -1.60 -3.08 -11.84
N VAL A 119 -1.59 -1.77 -12.08
CA VAL A 119 -0.85 -0.83 -11.21
C VAL A 119 -1.43 -0.77 -9.79
N HIS A 120 -2.74 -0.98 -9.60
CA HIS A 120 -3.31 -1.09 -8.25
C HIS A 120 -2.72 -2.28 -7.51
N GLU A 121 -2.64 -3.43 -8.19
CA GLU A 121 -2.07 -4.66 -7.65
C GLU A 121 -0.56 -4.51 -7.40
N THR A 122 0.15 -3.83 -8.30
CA THR A 122 1.58 -3.55 -8.18
C THR A 122 1.90 -2.79 -6.88
N VAL A 123 1.14 -1.72 -6.62
CA VAL A 123 1.28 -0.95 -5.37
C VAL A 123 0.92 -1.81 -4.16
N ALA A 124 -0.16 -2.60 -4.24
CA ALA A 124 -0.58 -3.48 -3.16
C ALA A 124 0.51 -4.50 -2.79
N GLU A 125 1.12 -5.17 -3.77
CA GLU A 125 2.19 -6.14 -3.55
C GLU A 125 3.45 -5.51 -2.96
N CYS A 126 3.82 -4.31 -3.41
CA CYS A 126 4.94 -3.58 -2.81
C CYS A 126 4.68 -3.25 -1.34
N MET A 127 3.44 -2.86 -1.00
CA MET A 127 3.04 -2.59 0.39
C MET A 127 2.98 -3.87 1.23
N ILE A 128 2.48 -4.98 0.68
CA ILE A 128 2.47 -6.28 1.35
C ILE A 128 3.91 -6.72 1.66
N LEU A 129 4.83 -6.59 0.70
CA LEU A 129 6.25 -6.89 0.92
C LEU A 129 6.87 -5.99 2.00
N ALA A 130 6.59 -4.68 1.98
CA ALA A 130 7.00 -3.74 3.02
C ALA A 130 6.54 -4.20 4.40
N ASN A 131 5.25 -4.48 4.54
CA ASN A 131 4.64 -4.91 5.79
C ASN A 131 5.21 -6.24 6.28
N HIS A 132 5.40 -7.21 5.39
CA HIS A 132 6.00 -8.50 5.70
C HIS A 132 7.40 -8.34 6.31
N TRP A 133 8.27 -7.56 5.67
CA TRP A 133 9.65 -7.39 6.12
C TRP A 133 9.75 -6.58 7.41
N VAL A 134 8.92 -5.54 7.58
CA VAL A 134 8.84 -4.80 8.84
C VAL A 134 8.37 -5.71 9.97
N ALA A 135 7.32 -6.51 9.76
CA ALA A 135 6.83 -7.47 10.74
C ALA A 135 7.92 -8.50 11.11
N LYS A 136 8.62 -9.05 10.12
CA LYS A 136 9.75 -9.97 10.32
C LYS A 136 10.87 -9.32 11.14
N LYS A 137 11.27 -8.08 10.82
CA LYS A 137 12.31 -7.34 11.56
C LYS A 137 11.93 -7.14 13.03
N ILE A 138 10.67 -6.74 13.29
CA ILE A 138 10.15 -6.54 14.64
C ILE A 138 10.18 -7.86 15.43
N TRP A 139 9.74 -8.94 14.80
CA TRP A 139 9.75 -10.29 15.39
C TRP A 139 11.18 -10.76 15.74
N GLU A 140 12.13 -10.65 14.80
CA GLU A 140 13.53 -11.03 15.01
C GLU A 140 14.22 -10.23 16.14
N HIS A 141 13.81 -8.99 16.37
CA HIS A 141 14.42 -8.10 17.38
C HIS A 141 13.74 -8.21 18.75
N GLY A 142 12.92 -9.25 18.96
CA GLY A 142 12.36 -9.58 20.26
C GLY A 142 11.30 -8.61 20.77
N LYS A 143 10.80 -7.71 19.92
CA LYS A 143 9.65 -6.85 20.27
C LYS A 143 8.35 -7.60 19.99
N LEU A 144 7.91 -8.32 21.03
CA LEU A 144 6.53 -8.38 21.50
C LEU A 144 5.46 -8.72 20.47
N LEU A 145 5.42 -10.00 20.09
CA LEU A 145 4.13 -10.63 19.78
C LEU A 145 4.01 -11.93 20.58
N PRO A 146 2.86 -12.20 21.23
CA PRO A 146 2.71 -13.39 22.04
C PRO A 146 2.87 -14.64 21.17
N GLY A 147 3.85 -15.50 21.48
CA GLY A 147 4.10 -16.75 20.74
C GLY A 147 3.02 -17.82 20.96
N ASN A 148 2.03 -17.55 21.82
CA ASN A 148 0.89 -18.42 22.07
C ASN A 148 -0.29 -18.18 21.10
N VAL A 149 -0.11 -17.33 20.09
CA VAL A 149 -1.11 -17.08 19.05
C VAL A 149 -0.60 -17.60 17.72
N THR A 150 -1.46 -18.31 16.99
CA THR A 150 -1.14 -18.89 15.67
C THR A 150 -1.27 -17.89 14.52
N HIS A 151 -2.02 -16.80 14.72
CA HIS A 151 -2.34 -15.81 13.71
C HIS A 151 -2.37 -14.41 14.33
N TYR A 152 -2.05 -13.39 13.53
CA TYR A 152 -2.18 -11.99 13.92
C TYR A 152 -3.20 -11.29 13.02
N ILE A 153 -4.00 -10.41 13.61
CA ILE A 153 -4.96 -9.58 12.88
C ILE A 153 -4.44 -8.15 12.92
N VAL A 154 -4.18 -7.57 11.76
CA VAL A 154 -3.75 -6.17 11.62
C VAL A 154 -4.84 -5.39 10.89
N PRO A 155 -5.81 -4.81 11.61
CA PRO A 155 -6.94 -4.11 10.99
C PRO A 155 -6.51 -2.78 10.37
N ASP A 156 -7.09 -2.45 9.22
CA ASP A 156 -7.04 -1.08 8.67
C ASP A 156 -7.85 -0.12 9.57
N TRP A 157 -7.53 1.17 9.48
CA TRP A 157 -8.18 2.20 10.28
C TRP A 157 -9.70 2.27 10.08
N LYS A 158 -10.22 1.96 8.88
CA LYS A 158 -11.68 1.88 8.66
C LYS A 158 -12.30 0.70 9.41
N VAL A 159 -11.61 -0.43 9.44
CA VAL A 159 -12.07 -1.62 10.20
C VAL A 159 -12.06 -1.30 11.69
N LEU A 160 -11.03 -0.60 12.19
CA LEU A 160 -11.02 -0.09 13.56
C LEU A 160 -12.16 0.88 13.83
N GLN A 161 -12.47 1.75 12.88
CA GLN A 161 -13.53 2.73 13.03
C GLN A 161 -14.89 2.05 13.16
N ASP A 162 -15.18 1.07 12.31
CA ASP A 162 -16.53 0.54 12.16
C ASP A 162 -16.78 -0.74 12.99
N PHE A 163 -15.71 -1.47 13.36
CA PHE A 163 -15.81 -2.79 13.98
C PHE A 163 -14.93 -2.96 15.24
N LEU A 164 -14.58 -1.88 15.95
CA LEU A 164 -13.76 -1.98 17.16
C LEU A 164 -14.35 -2.96 18.19
N GLU A 165 -15.67 -2.94 18.38
CA GLU A 165 -16.37 -3.81 19.34
C GLU A 165 -16.12 -5.30 19.05
N ILE A 166 -16.00 -5.66 17.77
CA ILE A 166 -15.69 -7.04 17.35
C ILE A 166 -14.24 -7.36 17.71
N LEU A 167 -13.32 -6.44 17.42
CA LEU A 167 -11.89 -6.62 17.67
C LEU A 167 -11.53 -6.68 19.16
N GLU A 168 -12.41 -6.18 20.03
CA GLU A 168 -12.29 -6.26 21.50
C GLU A 168 -12.83 -7.59 22.08
N PHE A 169 -13.42 -8.48 21.28
CA PHE A 169 -13.90 -9.77 21.78
C PHE A 169 -12.75 -10.60 22.39
N PRO A 170 -12.90 -11.13 23.62
CA PRO A 170 -11.86 -11.91 24.29
C PRO A 170 -11.39 -13.17 23.55
N SER A 171 -12.22 -13.68 22.64
CA SER A 171 -11.91 -14.82 21.76
C SER A 171 -10.94 -14.46 20.65
N LEU A 172 -10.89 -13.20 20.21
CA LEU A 172 -9.91 -12.74 19.22
C LEU A 172 -8.60 -12.38 19.93
N ARG A 173 -7.57 -13.17 19.63
CA ARG A 173 -6.21 -12.95 20.13
C ARG A 173 -5.30 -12.54 18.98
N GLY A 174 -4.18 -11.89 19.31
CA GLY A 174 -3.20 -11.46 18.31
C GLY A 174 -3.66 -10.27 17.45
N VAL A 175 -4.61 -9.46 17.93
CA VAL A 175 -4.96 -8.20 17.25
C VAL A 175 -3.87 -7.17 17.50
N ILE A 176 -3.28 -6.63 16.44
CA ILE A 176 -2.22 -5.62 16.48
C ILE A 176 -2.80 -4.29 15.98
N PHE A 177 -2.98 -3.35 16.90
CA PHE A 177 -3.39 -2.00 16.56
C PHE A 177 -2.19 -1.18 16.11
N THR A 178 -2.13 -0.82 14.83
CA THR A 178 -1.05 0.01 14.31
C THR A 178 -1.24 1.47 14.73
N GLN A 179 -0.13 2.17 15.01
CA GLN A 179 -0.17 3.57 15.41
C GLN A 179 -0.86 4.45 14.36
N THR A 180 -0.63 4.18 13.08
CA THR A 180 -1.25 4.90 11.96
C THR A 180 -2.77 4.71 11.94
N ALA A 181 -3.25 3.50 12.19
CA ALA A 181 -4.68 3.22 12.23
C ALA A 181 -5.34 3.88 13.45
N CYS A 182 -4.70 3.81 14.63
CA CYS A 182 -5.15 4.51 15.83
C CYS A 182 -5.23 6.03 15.64
N GLN A 183 -4.17 6.65 15.09
CA GLN A 183 -4.13 8.09 14.82
C GLN A 183 -5.20 8.52 13.81
N SER A 184 -5.42 7.72 12.77
CA SER A 184 -6.44 7.99 11.76
C SER A 184 -7.85 7.99 12.36
N VAL A 185 -8.17 6.99 13.21
CA VAL A 185 -9.47 6.94 13.92
C VAL A 185 -9.65 8.15 14.85
N GLN A 186 -8.60 8.55 15.56
CA GLN A 186 -8.64 9.72 16.46
C GLN A 186 -8.94 11.02 15.71
N HIS A 187 -8.31 11.22 14.55
CA HIS A 187 -8.53 12.41 13.73
C HIS A 187 -9.96 12.50 13.19
N HIS A 188 -10.60 11.35 12.89
CA HIS A 188 -11.91 11.33 12.24
C HIS A 188 -13.12 11.32 13.19
N LYS A 189 -13.03 10.84 14.44
CA LYS A 189 -14.23 10.71 15.33
C LYS A 189 -14.12 11.21 16.78
N GLY A 190 -13.00 11.78 17.24
CA GLY A 190 -12.92 12.34 18.59
C GLY A 190 -13.16 11.33 19.74
N ARG A 191 -13.27 11.83 20.98
CA ARG A 191 -13.04 11.19 22.30
C ARG A 191 -13.51 9.74 22.59
N LYS A 192 -14.41 9.11 21.80
CA LYS A 192 -14.84 7.70 22.03
C LYS A 192 -13.69 6.69 21.96
N TYR A 193 -12.58 7.04 21.29
CA TYR A 193 -11.43 6.16 21.09
C TYR A 193 -10.20 6.55 21.94
N GLY A 194 -10.37 7.40 22.96
CA GLY A 194 -9.28 7.75 23.89
C GLY A 194 -8.67 6.53 24.61
N ALA A 195 -9.47 5.47 24.80
CA ALA A 195 -9.04 4.20 25.40
C ALA A 195 -8.07 3.39 24.51
N LEU A 196 -8.12 3.55 23.18
CA LEU A 196 -7.18 2.89 22.27
C LEU A 196 -5.74 3.37 22.45
N TYR A 197 -5.55 4.62 22.90
CA TYR A 197 -4.21 5.13 23.17
C TYR A 197 -3.60 4.45 24.40
N PHE A 198 -4.40 4.16 25.43
CA PHE A 198 -3.96 3.43 26.63
C PHE A 198 -3.61 1.96 26.35
N SER A 199 -4.38 1.27 25.51
CA SER A 199 -4.07 -0.11 25.11
C SER A 199 -2.88 -0.20 24.15
N CYS A 200 -2.72 0.75 23.24
CA CYS A 200 -1.59 0.80 22.31
C CYS A 200 -0.26 1.23 23.00
N THR A 201 -0.32 1.90 24.15
CA THR A 201 0.86 2.32 24.93
C THR A 201 1.24 1.34 26.05
N GLN A 202 0.38 0.39 26.43
CA GLN A 202 0.69 -0.64 27.41
C GLN A 202 1.13 -1.99 26.81
N GLN A 203 1.14 -2.13 25.48
CA GLN A 203 1.63 -3.34 24.80
C GLN A 203 3.11 -3.29 24.39
N TYR A 204 3.88 -2.28 24.87
CA TYR A 204 5.34 -2.21 24.69
C TYR A 204 6.10 -1.90 25.97
#